data_AF-A0A6N7IJE2-F1
#
_entry.id   AF-A0A6N7IJE2-F1
#
_cell.length_a   1.000
_cell.length_b   1.000
_cell.length_c   1.000
_cell.angle_alpha   90.00
_cell.angle_beta   90.00
_cell.angle_gamma   90.00
#
_symmetry.space_group_name_H-M   'P 1'
#
loop_
_entity.id
_entity.type
_entity.pdbx_description
1 polymer ?
#
loop_
_entity_poly.entity_id
_entity_poly.type
_entity_poly.pdbx_seq_one_letter_code
_entity_poly.pdbx_strand_id
1 'polypeptide(L)'
;MDEPAESATRLREELNALGVQAQQVDLPGVSILSIYARLVVWCRGDAFQWAGEPEPYTHPVDDPAGAASRIAERFRELRNRRRR
;
A
#
# COMPACT_ATOMS: atom_id res chain seq x y z
N MET A 1 -16.04 7.11 -10.23
CA MET A 1 -14.87 6.27 -10.54
C MET A 1 -13.71 7.04 -9.94
N ASP A 2 -13.35 6.72 -8.70
CA ASP A 2 -12.30 7.45 -7.98
C ASP A 2 -11.00 7.33 -8.77
N GLU A 3 -10.29 8.45 -8.93
CA GLU A 3 -9.02 8.42 -9.63
C GLU A 3 -8.00 7.62 -8.80
N PRO A 4 -7.14 6.80 -9.42
CA PRO A 4 -6.18 5.96 -8.68
C PRO A 4 -5.25 6.79 -7.76
N ALA A 5 -5.03 8.06 -8.08
CA ALA A 5 -4.31 9.02 -7.26
C ALA A 5 -5.07 9.42 -5.97
N GLU A 6 -6.40 9.54 -6.02
CA GLU A 6 -7.21 9.81 -4.83
C GLU A 6 -7.22 8.61 -3.88
N SER A 7 -7.41 7.41 -4.42
CA SER A 7 -7.35 6.16 -3.64
C SER A 7 -5.98 5.95 -3.01
N ALA A 8 -4.90 6.24 -3.75
CA ALA A 8 -3.54 6.21 -3.21
C ALA A 8 -3.33 7.25 -2.11
N THR A 9 -3.88 8.45 -2.27
CA THR A 9 -3.79 9.51 -1.25
C THR A 9 -4.47 9.08 0.05
N ARG A 10 -5.70 8.56 -0.03
CA ARG A 10 -6.42 8.04 1.15
C ARG A 10 -5.64 6.92 1.83
N LEU A 11 -5.15 5.95 1.07
CA LEU A 11 -4.34 4.86 1.61
C LEU A 11 -3.05 5.37 2.27
N ARG A 12 -2.39 6.39 1.69
CA ARG A 12 -1.21 7.02 2.29
C ARG A 12 -1.52 7.71 3.61
N GLU A 13 -2.67 8.36 3.73
CA GLU A 13 -3.11 9.00 4.98
C GLU A 13 -3.35 7.97 6.09
N GLU A 14 -4.06 6.88 5.78
CA GLU A 14 -4.27 5.76 6.70
C GLU A 14 -2.95 5.12 7.15
N LEU A 15 -2.01 4.92 6.21
CA LEU A 15 -0.67 4.42 6.53
C LEU A 15 0.10 5.37 7.44
N ASN A 16 -0.01 6.68 7.20
CA ASN A 16 0.64 7.70 8.03
C ASN A 16 0.07 7.69 9.46
N ALA A 17 -1.25 7.54 9.61
CA ALA A 17 -1.89 7.39 10.91
C ALA A 17 -1.36 6.15 11.69
N LEU A 18 -0.96 5.09 10.98
CA LEU A 18 -0.34 3.90 11.55
C LEU A 18 1.19 4.01 11.75
N GLY A 19 1.77 5.18 11.46
CA GLY A 19 3.21 5.45 11.58
C GLY A 19 4.05 4.88 10.43
N VAL A 20 3.43 4.57 9.29
CA VAL A 20 4.07 4.02 8.10
C VAL A 20 4.18 5.11 7.05
N GLN A 21 5.40 5.57 6.77
CA GLN A 21 5.64 6.55 5.72
C GLN A 21 5.64 5.86 4.35
N ALA A 22 4.86 6.42 3.43
CA ALA A 22 4.76 5.96 2.05
C ALA A 22 4.98 7.14 1.10
N GLN A 23 5.79 6.93 0.06
CA GLN A 23 5.97 7.86 -1.04
C GLN A 23 5.00 7.50 -2.17
N GLN A 24 4.19 8.46 -2.59
CA GLN A 24 3.29 8.31 -3.72
C GLN A 24 3.99 8.69 -5.02
N VAL A 25 3.77 7.89 -6.06
CA VAL A 25 4.23 8.11 -7.43
C VAL A 25 3.07 7.85 -8.36
N ASP A 26 2.57 8.92 -8.97
CA ASP A 26 1.45 8.85 -9.91
C ASP A 26 1.96 8.58 -11.33
N LEU A 27 1.40 7.56 -11.98
CA LEU A 27 1.66 7.20 -13.36
C LEU A 27 0.33 7.20 -14.14
N PRO A 28 0.38 7.32 -15.48
CA PRO A 28 -0.84 7.23 -16.29
C PRO A 28 -1.61 5.92 -16.01
N GLY A 29 -2.80 6.03 -15.44
CA GLY A 29 -3.69 4.89 -15.13
C GLY A 29 -3.36 4.07 -13.88
N VAL A 30 -2.34 4.45 -13.08
CA VAL A 30 -1.98 3.75 -11.83
C VAL A 30 -1.24 4.69 -10.89
N SER A 31 -1.54 4.64 -9.60
CA SER A 31 -0.72 5.31 -8.58
C SER A 31 -0.01 4.28 -7.72
N ILE A 32 1.23 4.56 -7.35
CA ILE A 32 2.10 3.62 -6.63
C ILE A 32 2.49 4.22 -5.29
N LEU A 33 2.33 3.46 -4.21
CA LEU A 33 2.85 3.79 -2.88
C LEU A 33 4.08 2.94 -2.57
N SER A 34 5.24 3.59 -2.50
CA SER A 34 6.50 2.97 -2.08
C SER A 34 6.70 3.17 -0.58
N ILE A 35 6.70 2.07 0.18
CA ILE A 35 6.73 2.11 1.66
C ILE A 35 8.10 1.72 2.19
N TYR A 36 8.64 0.63 1.67
CA TYR A 36 9.94 0.10 2.08
C TYR A 36 10.56 -0.65 0.91
N ALA A 37 11.88 -0.92 0.95
CA ALA A 37 12.64 -1.48 -0.16
C ALA A 37 12.07 -2.79 -0.79
N ARG A 38 11.12 -3.47 -0.13
CA ARG A 38 10.43 -4.66 -0.64
C ARG A 38 8.90 -4.60 -0.49
N LEU A 39 8.33 -3.44 -0.20
CA LEU A 39 6.90 -3.24 -0.01
C LEU A 39 6.43 -2.05 -0.83
N VAL A 40 5.84 -2.38 -1.98
CA VAL A 40 5.29 -1.45 -2.95
C VAL A 40 3.83 -1.81 -3.16
N VAL A 41 2.96 -0.81 -3.15
CA VAL A 41 1.51 -0.94 -3.36
C VAL A 41 1.15 -0.27 -4.67
N TRP A 42 0.42 -0.98 -5.53
CA TRP A 42 -0.15 -0.48 -6.77
C TRP A 42 -1.64 -0.22 -6.56
N CYS A 43 -2.08 1.00 -6.87
CA CYS A 43 -3.48 1.41 -6.84
C CYS A 43 -3.97 1.46 -8.29
N ARG A 44 -4.75 0.45 -8.69
CA ARG A 44 -5.26 0.29 -10.07
C ARG A 44 -6.77 0.18 -10.03
N GLY A 45 -7.46 1.21 -10.51
CA GLY A 45 -8.92 1.25 -10.56
C GLY A 45 -9.54 0.93 -9.20
N ASP A 46 -10.06 -0.29 -9.06
CA ASP A 46 -10.85 -0.75 -7.92
C ASP A 46 -10.06 -1.60 -6.90
N ALA A 47 -8.74 -1.72 -7.05
CA ALA A 47 -7.94 -2.55 -6.15
C ALA A 47 -6.58 -1.95 -5.76
N PHE A 48 -6.22 -2.21 -4.51
CA PHE A 48 -4.86 -2.09 -3.98
C PHE A 48 -4.16 -3.44 -4.09
N GLN A 49 -3.01 -3.48 -4.75
CA GLN A 49 -2.20 -4.68 -4.87
C GLN A 49 -0.83 -4.45 -4.27
N TRP A 50 -0.27 -5.39 -3.52
CA TRP A 50 1.12 -5.28 -3.05
C TRP A 50 1.81 -6.63 -3.05
N ALA A 51 3.15 -6.59 -3.05
CA ALA A 51 3.97 -7.79 -3.09
C ALA A 51 3.66 -8.70 -1.88
N GLY A 52 3.22 -9.92 -2.17
CA GLY A 52 3.08 -11.06 -1.27
C GLY A 52 3.85 -12.25 -1.83
N GLU A 53 4.21 -13.20 -0.98
CA GLU A 53 4.84 -14.46 -1.39
C GLU A 53 3.92 -15.60 -0.95
N PRO A 54 3.51 -16.52 -1.84
CA PRO A 54 3.92 -16.66 -3.25
C PRO A 54 3.17 -15.76 -4.26
N GLU A 55 2.04 -15.16 -3.89
CA GLU A 55 1.19 -14.35 -4.77
C GLU A 55 1.01 -12.92 -4.22
N PRO A 56 0.80 -11.91 -5.09
CA PRO A 56 0.52 -10.55 -4.65
C PRO A 56 -0.81 -10.50 -3.88
N TYR A 57 -0.80 -9.77 -2.76
CA TYR A 57 -2.02 -9.48 -2.03
C TYR A 57 -2.86 -8.49 -2.83
N THR A 58 -4.15 -8.75 -2.93
CA THR A 58 -5.13 -7.85 -3.56
C THR A 58 -6.19 -7.48 -2.53
N HIS A 59 -6.52 -6.20 -2.45
CA HIS A 59 -7.52 -5.65 -1.54
C HIS A 59 -8.43 -4.67 -2.29
N PRO A 60 -9.76 -4.69 -2.04
CA PRO A 60 -10.67 -3.73 -2.65
C PRO A 60 -10.32 -2.29 -2.24
N VAL A 61 -10.57 -1.34 -3.15
CA VAL A 61 -10.37 0.10 -2.94
C VAL A 61 -11.35 0.70 -1.93
N ASP A 62 -12.51 0.06 -1.76
CA ASP A 62 -13.60 0.49 -0.88
C ASP A 62 -13.24 0.42 0.63
N ASP A 63 -12.21 -0.36 0.98
CA ASP A 63 -11.70 -0.48 2.35
C ASP A 63 -10.20 -0.15 2.42
N PRO A 64 -9.84 1.15 2.33
CA PRO A 64 -8.45 1.59 2.42
C PRO A 64 -7.87 1.40 3.82
N ALA A 65 -8.70 1.44 4.87
CA ALA A 65 -8.26 1.24 6.26
C ALA A 65 -7.84 -0.22 6.53
N GLY A 66 -8.60 -1.19 6.02
CA GLY A 66 -8.23 -2.60 6.06
C GLY A 66 -6.95 -2.89 5.28
N ALA A 67 -6.79 -2.28 4.09
CA ALA A 67 -5.57 -2.37 3.31
C ALA A 67 -4.37 -1.80 4.09
N ALA A 68 -4.50 -0.60 4.66
CA ALA A 68 -3.45 0.05 5.44
C ALA A 68 -3.02 -0.80 6.64
N SER A 69 -3.97 -1.40 7.34
CA SER A 69 -3.71 -2.27 8.49
C SER A 69 -2.87 -3.49 8.12
N ARG A 70 -3.24 -4.19 7.03
CA ARG A 70 -2.46 -5.36 6.53
C ARG A 70 -1.08 -4.98 6.05
N ILE A 71 -0.97 -3.86 5.35
CA ILE A 71 0.31 -3.33 4.87
C ILE A 71 1.22 -2.95 6.05
N ALA A 72 0.67 -2.32 7.10
CA ALA A 72 1.41 -1.95 8.29
C ALA A 72 1.90 -3.17 9.08
N GLU A 73 1.08 -4.22 9.19
CA GLU A 73 1.50 -5.51 9.77
C GLU A 73 2.67 -6.09 8.98
N ARG A 74 2.54 -6.18 7.65
CA ARG A 74 3.60 -6.68 6.77
C ARG A 74 4.89 -5.86 6.87
N PHE A 75 4.76 -4.53 6.96
CA PHE A 75 5.90 -3.64 7.16
C PHE A 75 6.64 -3.95 8.47
N ARG A 76 5.92 -4.17 9.58
CA ARG A 76 6.50 -4.54 10.87
C ARG A 76 7.22 -5.88 10.80
N GLU A 77 6.65 -6.89 10.13
CA GLU A 77 7.30 -8.18 9.91
C GLU A 77 8.62 -8.04 9.12
N LEU A 78 8.59 -7.30 8.00
CA LEU A 78 9.76 -7.07 7.15
C LEU A 78 10.85 -6.29 7.87
N ARG A 79 10.46 -5.28 8.66
CA ARG A 79 11.38 -4.50 9.48
C ARG A 79 12.04 -5.33 10.57
N ASN A 80 11.30 -6.26 11.19
CA ASN A 80 11.82 -7.17 12.21
C ASN A 80 12.74 -8.25 11.60
N ARG A 81 12.41 -8.78 10.42
CA ARG A 81 13.28 -9.75 9.70
C ARG A 81 14.63 -9.17 9.32
N ARG A 82 14.71 -7.87 9.00
CA ARG A 82 15.98 -7.19 8.65
C ARG A 82 16.90 -6.90 9.86
N ARG A 83 16.42 -7.12 11.10
CA ARG A 83 17.23 -6.97 12.32
C ARG A 83 17.89 -8.28 12.79
N ARG A 84 17.75 -9.38 12.04
CA ARG A 84 18.46 -10.64 12.31
C ARG A 84 19.69 -10.79 11.42
#